data_AF-A0A3N1SQV6-F1
#
_entry.id   AF-A0A3N1SQV6-F1
#
_cell.length_a   1.000
_cell.length_b   1.000
_cell.length_c   1.000
_cell.angle_alpha   90.00
_cell.angle_beta   90.00
_cell.angle_gamma   90.00
#
_symmetry.space_group_name_H-M   'P 1'
#
loop_
_entity.id
_entity.type
_entity.pdbx_description
1 polymer ?
#
loop_
_entity_poly.entity_id
_entity_poly.type
_entity_poly.pdbx_seq_one_letter_code
_entity_poly.pdbx_strand_id
1 'polypeptide(L)'
;MNARRVSAAAGVVFAAMKTRQTATGIAAALEAAGLLQSPESAAEQLELLRQRDAFRDQRNSVFATNEELLLRVERADLERLQTENDNRTLARRIAELEATLSRIGARAEQRHLLDPLDHVLEHLADERPVLTEEQARRIERDRPETTTAHDCTTPLSRLLACGHCPHQVCEDCGRCPHTCGCSVLAVTS
;
A
#
# COMPACT_ATOMS: atom_id res chain seq x y z
N MET A 1 -10.01 -56.70 -22.68
CA MET A 1 -9.44 -57.97 -23.20
C MET A 1 -10.43 -58.57 -24.20
N ASN A 2 -10.01 -59.01 -25.39
CA ASN A 2 -10.93 -59.51 -26.41
C ASN A 2 -11.48 -60.89 -26.01
N ALA A 3 -12.81 -61.02 -25.87
CA ALA A 3 -13.48 -62.24 -25.46
C ALA A 3 -13.06 -63.47 -26.29
N ARG A 4 -12.81 -63.29 -27.60
CA ARG A 4 -12.37 -64.38 -28.49
C ARG A 4 -10.98 -64.93 -28.11
N ARG A 5 -10.04 -64.07 -27.73
CA ARG A 5 -8.69 -64.50 -27.29
C ARG A 5 -8.76 -65.22 -25.95
N VAL A 6 -9.65 -64.77 -25.06
CA VAL A 6 -9.88 -65.42 -23.76
C VAL A 6 -10.47 -66.83 -23.95
N SER A 7 -11.47 -66.99 -24.82
CA SER A 7 -12.04 -68.30 -25.13
C SER A 7 -11.04 -69.24 -25.82
N ALA A 8 -10.21 -68.72 -26.72
CA ALA A 8 -9.15 -69.50 -27.37
C ALA A 8 -8.10 -69.99 -26.34
N ALA A 9 -7.66 -69.12 -25.43
CA ALA A 9 -6.75 -69.48 -24.34
C ALA A 9 -7.36 -70.53 -23.41
N ALA A 10 -8.64 -70.39 -23.04
CA ALA A 10 -9.35 -71.38 -22.23
C ALA A 10 -9.37 -72.76 -22.91
N GLY A 11 -9.58 -72.82 -24.22
CA GLY A 11 -9.53 -74.06 -25.00
C GLY A 11 -8.14 -74.72 -25.00
N VAL A 12 -7.08 -73.93 -25.19
CA VAL A 12 -5.69 -74.42 -25.16
C VAL A 12 -5.33 -74.94 -23.77
N VAL A 13 -5.69 -74.23 -22.70
CA VAL A 13 -5.47 -74.65 -21.31
C VAL A 13 -6.22 -75.95 -21.03
N PHE A 14 -7.50 -76.05 -21.40
CA PHE A 14 -8.31 -77.25 -21.19
C PHE A 14 -7.74 -78.47 -21.92
N ALA A 15 -7.27 -78.30 -23.16
CA ALA A 15 -6.62 -79.37 -23.92
C ALA A 15 -5.31 -79.83 -23.26
N ALA A 16 -4.46 -78.89 -22.83
CA ALA A 16 -3.20 -79.20 -22.15
C ALA A 16 -3.41 -79.90 -20.80
N MET A 17 -4.46 -79.52 -20.05
CA MET A 17 -4.85 -80.18 -18.80
C MET A 17 -5.29 -81.63 -19.01
N LYS A 18 -6.00 -81.96 -20.09
CA LYS A 18 -6.37 -83.35 -20.43
C LYS A 18 -5.16 -84.25 -20.65
N THR A 19 -4.07 -83.69 -21.16
CA THR A 19 -2.79 -84.38 -21.36
C THR A 19 -1.88 -84.36 -20.12
N ARG A 20 -2.38 -83.88 -18.97
CA ARG A 20 -1.61 -83.74 -17.71
C ARG A 20 -0.30 -82.97 -17.86
N GLN A 21 -0.28 -81.94 -18.71
CA GLN A 21 0.90 -81.09 -18.83
C GLN A 21 1.14 -80.29 -17.55
N THR A 22 2.43 -80.05 -17.26
CA THR A 22 2.84 -79.14 -16.19
C THR A 22 2.56 -77.69 -16.57
N ALA A 23 2.63 -76.77 -15.60
CA ALA A 23 2.45 -75.34 -15.85
C ALA A 23 3.38 -74.81 -16.97
N THR A 24 4.61 -75.29 -17.03
CA THR A 24 5.58 -74.94 -18.09
C THR A 24 5.12 -75.43 -19.47
N GLY A 25 4.55 -76.64 -19.57
CA GLY A 25 4.00 -77.16 -20.83
C GLY A 25 2.81 -76.36 -21.31
N ILE A 26 1.92 -75.96 -20.40
CA ILE A 26 0.77 -75.09 -20.71
C ILE A 26 1.25 -73.71 -21.20
N ALA A 27 2.25 -73.12 -20.55
CA ALA A 27 2.83 -71.83 -20.98
C ALA A 27 3.42 -71.92 -22.39
N ALA A 28 4.20 -72.97 -22.68
CA ALA A 28 4.75 -73.20 -24.02
C ALA A 28 3.66 -73.41 -25.08
N ALA A 29 2.57 -74.10 -24.75
CA ALA A 29 1.43 -74.29 -25.67
C ALA A 29 0.69 -72.96 -25.96
N LEU A 30 0.53 -72.11 -24.95
CA LEU A 30 -0.06 -70.77 -25.12
C LEU A 30 0.85 -69.84 -25.92
N GLU A 31 2.17 -69.93 -25.73
CA GLU A 31 3.17 -69.20 -26.50
C GLU A 31 3.19 -69.64 -27.97
N ALA A 32 3.21 -70.95 -28.22
CA ALA A 32 3.14 -71.53 -29.56
C ALA A 32 1.83 -71.17 -30.29
N ALA A 33 0.73 -70.99 -29.56
CA ALA A 33 -0.55 -70.52 -30.09
C ALA A 33 -0.60 -68.99 -30.32
N GLY A 34 0.46 -68.23 -29.99
CA GLY A 34 0.48 -66.76 -30.10
C GLY A 34 -0.50 -66.08 -29.15
N LEU A 35 -0.87 -66.75 -28.05
CA LEU A 35 -1.85 -66.24 -27.09
C LEU A 35 -1.21 -65.46 -25.95
N LEU A 36 0.10 -65.66 -25.71
CA LEU A 36 0.88 -64.82 -24.81
C LEU A 36 1.29 -63.53 -25.51
N GLN A 37 1.33 -62.45 -24.73
CA GLN A 37 1.88 -61.19 -25.17
C GLN A 37 3.41 -61.28 -25.15
N SER A 38 4.08 -60.80 -26.20
CA SER A 38 5.54 -60.78 -26.22
C SER A 38 6.07 -59.80 -25.16
N PRO A 39 7.27 -60.05 -24.59
CA PRO A 39 7.86 -59.15 -23.60
C PRO A 39 8.05 -57.74 -24.15
N GLU A 40 8.36 -57.59 -25.45
CA GLU A 40 8.49 -56.29 -26.13
C GLU A 40 7.15 -55.55 -26.17
N SER A 41 6.07 -56.25 -26.54
CA SER A 41 4.73 -55.66 -26.56
C SER A 41 4.23 -55.28 -25.16
N ALA A 42 4.60 -56.05 -24.13
CA ALA A 42 4.30 -55.71 -22.73
C ALA A 42 5.07 -54.45 -22.29
N ALA A 43 6.36 -54.35 -22.64
CA ALA A 43 7.17 -53.18 -22.37
C ALA A 43 6.64 -51.93 -23.08
N GLU A 44 6.23 -52.04 -24.34
CA GLU A 44 5.63 -50.95 -25.11
C GLU A 44 4.32 -50.47 -24.48
N GLN A 45 3.42 -51.37 -24.08
CA GLN A 45 2.18 -50.98 -23.41
C GLN A 45 2.45 -50.28 -22.08
N LEU A 46 3.41 -50.75 -21.31
CA LEU A 46 3.80 -50.10 -20.06
C LEU A 46 4.32 -48.68 -20.32
N GLU A 47 5.10 -48.49 -21.38
CA GLU A 47 5.62 -47.19 -21.77
C GLU A 47 4.51 -46.24 -22.23
N LEU A 48 3.55 -46.73 -23.04
CA LEU A 48 2.39 -45.95 -23.43
C LEU A 48 1.53 -45.54 -22.23
N LEU A 49 1.39 -46.42 -21.22
CA LEU A 49 0.69 -46.08 -19.98
C LEU A 49 1.42 -44.97 -19.21
N ARG A 50 2.76 -45.04 -19.11
CA ARG A 50 3.57 -43.98 -18.50
C ARG A 50 3.41 -42.65 -19.24
N GLN A 51 3.48 -42.67 -20.56
CA GLN A 51 3.30 -41.47 -21.37
C GLN A 51 1.91 -40.87 -21.19
N ARG A 52 0.87 -41.71 -21.22
CA ARG A 52 -0.52 -41.29 -20.96
C ARG A 52 -0.64 -40.62 -19.58
N ASP A 53 -0.06 -41.22 -18.56
CA ASP A 53 -0.14 -40.70 -17.19
C ASP A 53 0.66 -39.40 -17.06
N ALA A 54 1.84 -39.30 -17.66
CA ALA A 54 2.61 -38.05 -17.75
C ALA A 54 1.81 -36.92 -18.45
N PHE A 55 1.13 -37.21 -19.57
CA PHE A 55 0.27 -36.23 -20.23
C PHE A 55 -0.92 -35.82 -19.38
N ARG A 56 -1.52 -36.77 -18.65
CA ARG A 56 -2.62 -36.47 -17.73
C ARG A 56 -2.14 -35.55 -16.61
N ASP A 57 -0.99 -35.82 -16.04
CA ASP A 57 -0.42 -35.04 -14.94
C ASP A 57 -0.02 -33.64 -15.41
N GLN A 58 0.60 -33.52 -16.58
CA GLN A 58 0.90 -32.24 -17.21
C GLN A 58 -0.37 -31.42 -17.42
N ARG A 59 -1.42 -32.03 -17.98
CA ARG A 59 -2.71 -31.37 -18.22
C ARG A 59 -3.35 -30.91 -16.89
N ASN A 60 -3.35 -31.77 -15.87
CA ASN A 60 -3.89 -31.43 -14.56
C ASN A 60 -3.11 -30.29 -13.90
N SER A 61 -1.79 -30.26 -14.06
CA SER A 61 -0.95 -29.16 -13.59
C SER A 61 -1.29 -27.83 -14.29
N VAL A 62 -1.48 -27.84 -15.61
CA VAL A 62 -1.90 -26.63 -16.35
C VAL A 62 -3.26 -26.13 -15.89
N PHE A 63 -4.23 -27.05 -15.67
CA PHE A 63 -5.54 -26.66 -15.15
C PHE A 63 -5.45 -26.03 -13.76
N ALA A 64 -4.64 -26.59 -12.85
CA ALA A 64 -4.43 -26.02 -11.52
C ALA A 64 -3.82 -24.61 -11.60
N THR A 65 -2.82 -24.39 -12.45
CA THR A 65 -2.23 -23.05 -12.65
C THR A 65 -3.24 -22.07 -13.26
N ASN A 66 -4.05 -22.51 -14.23
CA ASN A 66 -5.07 -21.65 -14.83
C ASN A 66 -6.15 -21.24 -13.83
N GLU A 67 -6.59 -22.16 -12.97
CA GLU A 67 -7.54 -21.85 -11.90
C GLU A 67 -6.98 -20.79 -10.93
N GLU A 68 -5.71 -20.93 -10.55
CA GLU A 68 -5.04 -19.93 -9.72
C GLU A 68 -4.94 -18.56 -10.43
N LEU A 69 -4.60 -18.55 -11.72
CA LEU A 69 -4.52 -17.31 -12.50
C LEU A 69 -5.88 -16.60 -12.59
N LEU A 70 -6.96 -17.35 -12.81
CA LEU A 70 -8.31 -16.79 -12.82
C LEU A 70 -8.66 -16.14 -11.47
N LEU A 71 -8.38 -16.82 -10.36
CA LEU A 71 -8.59 -16.27 -9.02
C LEU A 71 -7.71 -15.04 -8.73
N ARG A 72 -6.51 -14.94 -9.32
CA ARG A 72 -5.65 -13.76 -9.20
C ARG A 72 -6.22 -12.58 -10.01
N VAL A 73 -6.69 -12.82 -11.22
CA VAL A 73 -7.31 -11.79 -12.07
C VAL A 73 -8.57 -11.24 -11.40
N GLU A 74 -9.45 -12.13 -10.91
CA GLU A 74 -10.68 -11.71 -10.22
C GLU A 74 -10.39 -10.85 -8.99
N ARG A 75 -9.40 -11.22 -8.17
CA ARG A 75 -8.98 -10.42 -7.02
C ARG A 75 -8.46 -9.05 -7.44
N ALA A 76 -7.60 -9.00 -8.46
CA ALA A 76 -7.05 -7.74 -8.96
C ALA A 76 -8.15 -6.81 -9.52
N ASP A 77 -9.15 -7.37 -10.20
CA ASP A 77 -10.29 -6.60 -10.70
C ASP A 77 -11.16 -6.06 -9.56
N LEU A 78 -11.41 -6.86 -8.51
CA LEU A 78 -12.12 -6.41 -7.31
C LEU A 78 -11.37 -5.29 -6.58
N GLU A 79 -10.05 -5.42 -6.40
CA GLU A 79 -9.20 -4.40 -5.78
C GLU A 79 -9.20 -3.10 -6.61
N ARG A 80 -9.14 -3.19 -7.94
CA ARG A 80 -9.27 -2.03 -8.83
C ARG A 80 -10.60 -1.32 -8.63
N LEU A 81 -11.71 -2.07 -8.64
CA LEU A 81 -13.05 -1.52 -8.46
C LEU A 81 -13.23 -0.87 -7.08
N GLN A 82 -12.67 -1.45 -6.03
CA GLN A 82 -12.66 -0.87 -4.69
C GLN A 82 -11.92 0.47 -4.69
N THR A 83 -10.71 0.49 -5.25
CA THR A 83 -9.89 1.71 -5.35
C THR A 83 -10.61 2.80 -6.16
N GLU A 84 -11.27 2.45 -7.27
CA GLU A 84 -12.06 3.41 -8.05
C GLU A 84 -13.24 3.97 -7.25
N ASN A 85 -13.92 3.15 -6.45
CA ASN A 85 -15.02 3.59 -5.60
C ASN A 85 -14.53 4.53 -4.49
N ASP A 86 -13.43 4.18 -3.85
CA ASP A 86 -12.79 5.00 -2.82
C ASP A 86 -12.38 6.35 -3.40
N ASN A 87 -11.77 6.37 -4.59
CA ASN A 87 -11.42 7.60 -5.30
C ASN A 87 -12.66 8.47 -5.60
N ARG A 88 -13.77 7.88 -6.05
CA ARG A 88 -15.04 8.62 -6.24
C ARG A 88 -15.59 9.18 -4.93
N THR A 89 -15.42 8.45 -3.83
CA THR A 89 -15.87 8.90 -2.50
C THR A 89 -15.00 10.03 -1.97
N LEU A 90 -13.68 9.93 -2.12
CA LEU A 90 -12.74 11.00 -1.78
C LEU A 90 -12.98 12.25 -2.62
N ALA A 91 -13.21 12.11 -3.93
CA ALA A 91 -13.53 13.23 -4.81
C ALA A 91 -14.78 14.00 -4.35
N ARG A 92 -15.84 13.28 -3.94
CA ARG A 92 -17.05 13.91 -3.36
C ARG A 92 -16.73 14.67 -2.07
N ARG A 93 -15.94 14.08 -1.17
CA ARG A 93 -15.53 14.74 0.09
C ARG A 93 -14.68 15.98 -0.16
N ILE A 94 -13.76 15.94 -1.13
CA ILE A 94 -12.96 17.10 -1.52
C ILE A 94 -13.86 18.24 -1.99
N ALA A 95 -14.81 17.95 -2.89
CA ALA A 95 -15.76 18.96 -3.36
C ALA A 95 -16.61 19.57 -2.22
N GLU A 96 -17.04 18.77 -1.24
CA GLU A 96 -17.77 19.25 -0.06
C GLU A 96 -16.92 20.16 0.83
N LEU A 97 -15.65 19.81 1.03
CA LEU A 97 -14.70 20.61 1.80
C LEU A 97 -14.39 21.93 1.09
N GLU A 98 -14.14 21.91 -0.22
CA GLU A 98 -13.92 23.10 -1.04
C GLU A 98 -15.12 24.06 -1.00
N ALA A 99 -16.35 23.53 -1.08
CA ALA A 99 -17.56 24.31 -0.94
C ALA A 99 -17.71 24.91 0.48
N THR A 100 -17.22 24.22 1.50
CA THR A 100 -17.25 24.72 2.89
C THR A 100 -16.21 25.80 3.12
N LEU A 101 -14.99 25.62 2.61
CA LEU A 101 -13.94 26.63 2.65
C LEU A 101 -14.35 27.89 1.90
N SER A 102 -14.96 27.76 0.73
CA SER A 102 -15.52 28.89 -0.03
C SER A 102 -16.55 29.68 0.80
N ARG A 103 -17.45 28.98 1.52
CA ARG A 103 -18.44 29.63 2.40
C ARG A 103 -17.79 30.34 3.59
N ILE A 104 -16.75 29.76 4.17
CA ILE A 104 -16.02 30.39 5.29
C ILE A 104 -15.26 31.62 4.80
N GLY A 105 -14.57 31.52 3.66
CA GLY A 105 -13.87 32.64 3.02
C GLY A 105 -14.81 33.81 2.72
N ALA A 106 -15.94 33.56 2.07
CA ALA A 106 -16.94 34.59 1.80
C ALA A 106 -17.49 35.26 3.07
N ARG A 107 -17.67 34.50 4.17
CA ARG A 107 -18.07 35.06 5.47
C ARG A 107 -16.98 35.90 6.13
N ALA A 108 -15.72 35.50 6.00
CA ALA A 108 -14.59 36.25 6.53
C ALA A 108 -14.43 37.59 5.79
N GLU A 109 -14.50 37.57 4.46
CA GLU A 109 -14.50 38.79 3.63
C GLU A 109 -15.66 39.72 3.98
N GLN A 110 -16.87 39.17 4.15
CA GLN A 110 -18.04 39.95 4.57
C GLN A 110 -17.87 40.56 5.97
N ARG A 111 -17.20 39.86 6.91
CA ARG A 111 -16.91 40.40 8.24
C ARG A 111 -15.89 41.54 8.19
N HIS A 112 -14.83 41.42 7.39
CA HIS A 112 -13.84 42.50 7.23
C HIS A 112 -14.45 43.77 6.62
N LEU A 113 -15.44 43.64 5.72
CA LEU A 113 -16.18 44.80 5.18
C LEU A 113 -17.12 45.46 6.20
N LEU A 114 -17.42 44.80 7.33
CA LEU A 114 -18.40 45.24 8.33
C LEU A 114 -17.79 45.54 9.70
N ASP A 115 -16.47 45.49 9.87
CA ASP A 115 -15.82 45.86 11.12
C ASP A 115 -15.28 47.30 11.06
N PRO A 116 -15.97 48.30 11.68
CA PRO A 116 -15.53 49.69 11.65
C PRO A 116 -14.21 49.90 12.41
N LEU A 117 -13.78 48.90 13.20
CA LEU A 117 -12.58 48.99 14.03
C LEU A 117 -11.28 48.89 13.21
N ASP A 118 -11.28 48.27 12.03
CA ASP A 118 -10.08 48.23 11.18
C ASP A 118 -9.73 49.63 10.65
N HIS A 119 -10.72 50.48 10.34
CA HIS A 119 -10.49 51.89 10.00
C HIS A 119 -10.14 52.76 11.21
N VAL A 120 -10.61 52.41 12.41
CA VAL A 120 -10.27 53.15 13.64
C VAL A 120 -8.82 52.86 14.06
N LEU A 121 -8.33 51.64 13.88
CA LEU A 121 -6.95 51.28 14.20
C LEU A 121 -5.93 51.95 13.26
N GLU A 122 -6.27 52.13 11.98
CA GLU A 122 -5.42 52.84 11.02
C GLU A 122 -5.28 54.33 11.37
N HIS A 123 -6.33 54.96 11.91
CA HIS A 123 -6.27 56.35 12.41
C HIS A 123 -5.59 56.50 13.79
N LEU A 124 -5.65 55.49 14.66
CA LEU A 124 -5.00 55.54 15.99
C LEU A 124 -3.49 55.26 15.94
N ALA A 125 -2.97 54.69 14.84
CA ALA A 125 -1.54 54.46 14.67
C ALA A 125 -0.75 55.77 14.45
N ASP A 126 -1.37 56.78 13.84
CA ASP A 126 -0.77 58.10 13.59
C ASP A 126 -0.78 59.02 14.83
N GLU A 127 -1.61 58.72 15.84
CA GLU A 127 -1.70 59.49 17.09
C GLU A 127 -0.94 58.85 18.26
N ARG A 128 0.05 57.99 18.00
CA ARG A 128 0.91 57.48 19.08
C ARG A 128 1.73 58.63 19.67
N PRO A 129 1.55 59.01 20.95
CA PRO A 129 2.36 60.05 21.55
C PRO A 129 3.82 59.56 21.58
N VAL A 130 4.70 60.31 20.93
CA VAL A 130 6.16 60.11 21.01
C VAL A 130 6.52 60.17 22.50
N LEU A 131 6.96 59.04 23.06
CA LEU A 131 7.43 58.99 24.44
C LEU A 131 8.55 60.01 24.60
N THR A 132 8.41 60.91 25.57
CA THR A 132 9.51 61.81 25.91
C THR A 132 10.67 61.00 26.50
N GLU A 133 11.89 61.50 26.33
CA GLU A 133 13.10 60.83 26.78
C GLU A 133 13.07 60.49 28.28
N GLU A 134 12.38 61.33 29.06
CA GLU A 134 12.21 61.15 30.49
C GLU A 134 11.15 60.09 30.87
N GLN A 135 10.14 59.89 30.02
CA GLN A 135 9.18 58.79 30.18
C GLN A 135 9.82 57.45 29.83
N ALA A 136 10.65 57.40 28.78
CA ALA A 136 11.40 56.20 28.41
C ALA A 136 12.35 55.76 29.55
N ARG A 137 13.10 56.70 30.14
CA ARG A 137 14.00 56.43 31.28
C ARG A 137 13.26 56.02 32.56
N ARG A 138 12.00 56.42 32.73
CA ARG A 138 11.18 56.02 33.88
C ARG A 138 10.72 54.57 33.74
N ILE A 139 10.22 54.20 32.56
CA ILE A 139 9.80 52.83 32.24
C ILE A 139 10.98 51.85 32.37
N GLU A 140 12.17 52.26 31.96
CA GLU A 140 13.36 51.42 32.05
C GLU A 140 13.82 51.18 33.50
N ARG A 141 13.68 52.21 34.37
CA ARG A 141 14.03 52.12 35.79
C ARG A 141 13.04 51.30 36.60
N ASP A 142 11.75 51.39 36.25
CA ASP A 142 10.66 50.70 36.94
C ASP A 142 10.39 49.31 36.33
N ARG A 143 11.23 48.86 35.38
CA ARG A 143 11.12 47.53 34.78
C ARG A 143 11.38 46.48 35.87
N PRO A 144 10.39 45.63 36.21
CA PRO A 144 10.64 44.54 37.13
C PRO A 144 11.71 43.62 36.53
N GLU A 145 12.69 43.22 37.34
CA GLU A 145 13.66 42.18 36.98
C GLU A 145 12.90 40.86 36.77
N THR A 146 12.40 40.65 35.56
CA THR A 146 11.77 39.39 35.18
C THR A 146 12.88 38.37 34.98
N THR A 147 12.96 37.39 35.86
CA THR A 147 13.86 36.23 35.86
C THR A 147 13.64 35.25 34.70
N THR A 148 13.13 35.73 33.56
CA THR A 148 12.78 34.91 32.38
C THR A 148 13.35 35.40 31.06
N ALA A 149 14.19 36.44 31.05
CA ALA A 149 14.93 36.85 29.86
C ALA A 149 16.42 36.59 30.07
N HIS A 150 17.03 35.85 29.15
CA HIS A 150 18.48 35.70 29.09
C HIS A 150 19.12 37.08 28.86
N ASP A 151 20.30 37.31 29.45
CA ASP A 151 21.06 38.55 29.28
C ASP A 151 21.56 38.66 27.83
N CYS A 152 20.72 39.22 26.95
CA CYS A 152 21.13 39.53 25.59
C CYS A 152 21.91 40.86 25.59
N THR A 153 23.13 40.84 25.08
CA THR A 153 24.02 42.01 24.96
C THR A 153 23.66 42.95 23.78
N THR A 154 22.52 42.74 23.14
CA THR A 154 22.08 43.53 21.98
C THR A 154 21.65 44.94 22.42
N PRO A 155 22.18 46.02 21.81
CA PRO A 155 21.81 47.38 22.16
C PRO A 155 20.33 47.68 21.85
N LEU A 156 19.64 48.35 22.79
CA LEU A 156 18.19 48.63 22.81
C LEU A 156 17.64 49.19 21.49
N SER A 157 18.43 49.97 20.75
CA SER A 157 18.08 50.52 19.42
C SER A 157 17.70 49.46 18.36
N ARG A 158 18.05 48.20 18.60
CA ARG A 158 17.78 47.08 17.69
C ARG A 158 16.70 46.13 18.20
N LEU A 159 16.05 46.43 19.33
CA LEU A 159 14.92 45.64 19.82
C LEU A 159 13.65 45.97 19.04
N LEU A 160 12.78 44.98 18.92
CA LEU A 160 11.42 45.19 18.44
C LEU A 160 10.65 46.07 19.43
N ALA A 161 9.61 46.77 18.97
CA ALA A 161 8.79 47.65 19.81
C ALA A 161 8.13 46.94 21.02
N CYS A 162 8.04 45.61 20.99
CA CYS A 162 7.60 44.79 22.12
C CYS A 162 8.69 44.52 23.17
N GLY A 163 9.90 45.08 23.02
CA GLY A 163 11.04 44.88 23.92
C GLY A 163 11.79 43.56 23.74
N HIS A 164 11.53 42.83 22.64
CA HIS A 164 12.15 41.53 22.34
C HIS A 164 13.23 41.65 21.26
N CYS A 165 14.26 40.80 21.33
CA CYS A 165 15.32 40.79 20.32
C CYS A 165 14.80 40.28 18.97
N PRO A 166 15.18 40.91 17.83
CA PRO A 166 14.88 40.38 16.51
C PRO A 166 15.70 39.10 16.30
N HIS A 167 15.03 37.96 16.25
CA HIS A 167 15.69 36.65 16.20
C HIS A 167 16.33 36.39 14.83
N GLN A 168 17.65 36.53 14.76
CA GLN A 168 18.47 35.79 13.78
C GLN A 168 19.83 35.31 14.33
N VAL A 169 20.20 35.65 15.58
CA VAL A 169 21.54 35.36 16.13
C VAL A 169 21.50 34.98 17.62
N CYS A 170 20.67 34.01 18.03
CA CYS A 170 20.75 33.48 19.38
C CYS A 170 20.96 31.96 19.33
N GLU A 171 22.16 31.51 19.68
CA GLU A 171 22.56 30.08 19.67
C GLU A 171 21.92 29.26 20.81
N ASP A 172 21.17 29.88 21.73
CA ASP A 172 20.64 29.27 22.96
C ASP A 172 19.09 29.18 23.03
N CYS A 173 18.41 29.01 21.90
CA CYS A 173 16.94 28.96 21.85
C CYS A 173 16.28 27.70 22.47
N GLY A 174 17.03 26.74 23.01
CA GLY A 174 16.48 25.52 23.62
C GLY A 174 15.79 25.71 24.98
N ARG A 175 15.86 26.91 25.59
CA ARG A 175 15.32 27.19 26.93
C ARG A 175 14.35 28.36 27.01
N CYS A 176 13.88 28.90 25.88
CA CYS A 176 12.92 29.99 25.91
C CYS A 176 11.50 29.47 26.18
N PRO A 177 10.77 29.94 27.22
CA PRO A 177 9.48 29.37 27.64
C PRO A 177 8.30 29.84 26.77
N HIS A 178 8.53 30.26 25.54
CA HIS A 178 7.45 30.65 24.62
C HIS A 178 7.62 30.02 23.24
N THR A 179 6.52 29.45 22.74
CA THR A 179 6.35 29.00 21.37
C THR A 179 6.20 30.23 20.49
N CYS A 180 7.31 30.76 19.97
CA CYS A 180 7.24 31.79 18.95
C CYS A 180 6.74 31.13 17.65
N GLY A 181 5.52 31.44 17.23
CA GLY A 181 4.96 31.03 15.94
C GLY A 181 5.69 31.74 14.80
N CYS A 182 6.91 31.29 14.49
CA CYS A 182 7.66 31.75 13.34
C CYS A 182 7.15 30.99 12.11
N SER A 183 6.22 31.60 11.39
CA SER A 183 5.88 31.25 10.01
C SER A 183 7.17 31.24 9.20
N VAL A 184 7.55 30.07 8.68
CA VAL A 184 8.62 29.94 7.70
C VAL A 184 8.14 30.64 6.43
N LEU A 185 8.41 31.94 6.30
CA LEU A 185 8.39 32.58 5.00
C LEU A 185 9.62 32.05 4.24
N ALA A 186 9.32 31.15 3.31
CA ALA A 186 10.26 30.64 2.33
C ALA A 186 10.99 31.82 1.66
N VAL A 187 12.27 31.96 1.97
CA VAL A 187 13.18 32.77 1.15
C VAL A 187 13.52 31.94 -0.06
N THR A 188 12.94 32.34 -1.20
CA THR A 188 13.45 31.96 -2.51
C THR A 188 14.64 32.86 -2.82
N SER A 189 15.83 32.27 -2.89
CA SER A 189 16.97 32.56 -3.79
C SER A 189 18.21 31.82 -3.29
#